data_AF-A0A178XJV5-F1
#
_entry.id   AF-A0A178XJV5-F1
#
_cell.length_a   1.000
_cell.length_b   1.000
_cell.length_c   1.000
_cell.angle_alpha   90.00
_cell.angle_beta   90.00
_cell.angle_gamma   90.00
#
_symmetry.space_group_name_H-M   'P 1'
#
loop_
_entity.id
_entity.type
_entity.pdbx_description
1 polymer ?
#
loop_
_entity_poly.entity_id
_entity_poly.type
_entity_poly.pdbx_seq_one_letter_code
_entity_poly.pdbx_strand_id
1 'polypeptide(L)'
;MTSHAPSHEDAFEAHHGHSHGHEAGHGTFKSYVTGFLLSVILTAIPFWLVMADVLDSAVPTAAIIMVLGAIQIVVHMIFFLHMNTRSEGGWTMMALIFTILLVAIALSGSLWVMHHLNANMMPMSPEMMKNMP
;
A
#
# COMPACT_ATOMS: atom_id res chain seq x y z
N MET A 1 20.32 -62.52 45.31
CA MET A 1 19.58 -61.29 44.95
C MET A 1 19.56 -61.20 43.44
N THR A 2 18.39 -60.90 42.90
CA THR A 2 17.87 -61.18 41.56
C THR A 2 18.67 -60.56 40.40
N SER A 3 18.97 -61.38 39.40
CA SER A 3 19.32 -60.95 38.04
C SER A 3 18.08 -61.21 37.16
N HIS A 4 17.48 -60.15 36.62
CA HIS A 4 16.61 -60.20 35.44
C HIS A 4 16.28 -58.78 34.95
N ALA A 5 16.68 -58.51 33.72
CA ALA A 5 16.08 -57.56 32.79
C ALA A 5 16.25 -58.18 31.39
N PRO A 6 15.54 -57.74 30.32
CA PRO A 6 14.33 -56.92 30.22
C PRO A 6 13.19 -57.69 29.50
N SER A 7 11.93 -57.27 29.65
CA SER A 7 10.82 -57.76 28.80
C SER A 7 10.27 -56.62 27.94
N HIS A 8 10.52 -56.73 26.64
CA HIS A 8 9.81 -56.02 25.57
C HIS A 8 8.32 -56.42 25.59
N GLU A 9 7.43 -55.44 25.63
CA GLU A 9 6.04 -55.60 25.21
C GLU A 9 5.72 -54.49 24.21
N ASP A 10 5.81 -54.86 22.94
CA ASP A 10 5.21 -54.16 21.81
C ASP A 10 3.72 -54.48 21.79
N ALA A 11 2.85 -53.47 21.90
CA ALA A 11 1.43 -53.64 21.60
C ALA A 11 0.76 -52.32 21.14
N PHE A 12 0.66 -52.23 19.81
CA PHE A 12 -0.52 -51.78 19.07
C PHE A 12 -0.90 -50.28 19.11
N GLU A 13 -0.20 -49.56 18.24
CA GLU A 13 -0.70 -48.55 17.31
C GLU A 13 -2.22 -48.58 17.04
N ALA A 14 -2.96 -47.65 17.64
CA ALA A 14 -4.34 -47.33 17.29
C ALA A 14 -4.35 -46.20 16.26
N HIS A 15 -4.34 -46.58 15.00
CA HIS A 15 -4.61 -45.71 13.85
C HIS A 15 -6.14 -45.53 13.67
N HIS A 16 -6.53 -44.38 13.11
CA HIS A 16 -7.84 -44.00 12.54
C HIS A 16 -8.77 -43.10 13.37
N GLY A 17 -8.61 -41.80 13.13
CA GLY A 17 -9.66 -40.79 13.23
C GLY A 17 -9.47 -39.72 12.15
N HIS A 18 -9.73 -40.06 10.88
CA HIS A 18 -9.90 -39.05 9.84
C HIS A 18 -11.16 -38.23 10.14
N SER A 19 -11.10 -36.89 10.12
CA SER A 19 -12.01 -36.06 9.30
C SER A 19 -11.85 -34.55 9.53
N HIS A 20 -11.73 -33.87 8.40
CA HIS A 20 -12.21 -32.51 8.05
C HIS A 20 -11.69 -31.27 8.78
N GLY A 21 -10.88 -30.50 8.06
CA GLY A 21 -10.64 -29.08 8.32
C GLY A 21 -9.60 -28.47 7.38
N HIS A 22 -9.91 -28.39 6.08
CA HIS A 22 -9.13 -27.63 5.09
C HIS A 22 -8.98 -26.15 5.50
N GLU A 23 -7.89 -25.69 6.12
CA GLU A 23 -7.57 -24.24 6.24
C GLU A 23 -6.06 -23.94 6.39
N ALA A 24 -5.18 -24.60 5.62
CA ALA A 24 -3.72 -24.34 5.69
C ALA A 24 -3.11 -23.68 4.44
N GLY A 25 -3.90 -23.29 3.42
CA GLY A 25 -3.38 -22.82 2.13
C GLY A 25 -3.97 -21.51 1.57
N HIS A 26 -4.95 -20.88 2.24
CA HIS A 26 -5.79 -19.84 1.59
C HIS A 26 -5.42 -18.39 1.92
N GLY A 27 -4.33 -18.11 2.65
CA GLY A 27 -3.92 -16.73 2.93
C GLY A 27 -3.47 -15.98 1.68
N THR A 28 -2.67 -16.62 0.83
CA THR A 28 -2.10 -16.00 -0.38
C THR A 28 -3.13 -15.83 -1.48
N PHE A 29 -3.80 -16.90 -1.92
CA PHE A 29 -4.75 -16.82 -3.04
C PHE A 29 -5.93 -15.88 -2.73
N LYS A 30 -6.51 -15.98 -1.53
CA LYS A 30 -7.60 -15.09 -1.12
C LYS A 30 -7.14 -13.63 -0.98
N SER A 31 -5.92 -13.39 -0.48
CA SER A 31 -5.34 -12.05 -0.39
C SER A 31 -5.09 -11.45 -1.77
N TYR A 32 -4.49 -12.21 -2.69
CA TYR A 32 -4.28 -11.76 -4.07
C TYR A 32 -5.60 -11.43 -4.79
N VAL A 33 -6.61 -12.29 -4.67
CA VAL A 33 -7.93 -12.04 -5.28
C VAL A 33 -8.60 -10.82 -4.65
N THR A 34 -8.57 -10.69 -3.31
CA THR A 34 -9.12 -9.52 -2.61
C THR A 34 -8.41 -8.24 -3.04
N GLY A 35 -7.08 -8.24 -3.08
CA GLY A 35 -6.27 -7.11 -3.52
C GLY A 35 -6.49 -6.74 -4.99
N PHE A 36 -6.69 -7.75 -5.84
CA PHE A 36 -7.04 -7.54 -7.24
C PHE A 36 -8.40 -6.84 -7.38
N LEU A 37 -9.44 -7.32 -6.68
CA LEU A 37 -10.75 -6.68 -6.69
C LEU A 37 -10.66 -5.24 -6.15
N LEU A 38 -9.95 -5.04 -5.03
CA LEU A 38 -9.80 -3.72 -4.42
C LEU A 38 -9.09 -2.74 -5.35
N SER A 39 -8.01 -3.19 -6.01
CA SER A 39 -7.27 -2.42 -7.02
C SER A 39 -8.15 -2.03 -8.21
N VAL A 40 -8.95 -2.97 -8.72
CA VAL A 40 -9.86 -2.71 -9.85
C VAL A 40 -10.91 -1.69 -9.47
N ILE A 41 -11.55 -1.85 -8.30
CA ILE A 41 -12.57 -0.90 -7.81
C ILE A 41 -11.95 0.48 -7.61
N LEU A 42 -10.79 0.56 -6.95
CA LEU A 42 -10.14 1.82 -6.65
C LEU A 42 -9.62 2.53 -7.91
N THR A 43 -9.39 1.80 -8.99
CA THR A 43 -9.06 2.38 -10.31
C THR A 43 -10.32 2.76 -11.11
N ALA A 44 -11.40 1.99 -10.97
CA ALA A 44 -12.67 2.28 -11.65
C ALA A 44 -13.31 3.58 -11.14
N ILE A 45 -13.22 3.87 -9.84
CA ILE A 45 -13.76 5.11 -9.24
C ILE A 45 -13.18 6.38 -9.91
N PRO A 46 -11.86 6.61 -9.98
CA PRO A 46 -11.30 7.81 -10.59
C PRO A 46 -11.57 7.87 -12.11
N PHE A 47 -11.57 6.72 -12.80
CA PHE A 47 -11.94 6.69 -14.22
C PHE A 47 -13.40 7.11 -14.45
N TRP A 48 -14.32 6.58 -13.64
CA TRP A 48 -15.72 6.96 -13.70
C TRP A 48 -15.92 8.44 -13.34
N LEU A 49 -15.23 8.93 -12.30
CA LEU A 49 -15.30 10.33 -11.87
C LEU A 49 -14.91 11.31 -12.99
N VAL A 50 -13.88 10.98 -13.77
CA VAL A 50 -13.44 11.79 -14.92
C VAL A 50 -14.37 11.65 -16.11
N MET A 51 -14.81 10.43 -16.44
CA MET A 51 -15.64 10.18 -17.62
C MET A 51 -17.07 10.72 -17.47
N ALA A 52 -17.61 10.74 -16.26
CA ALA A 52 -18.94 11.25 -15.96
C ALA A 52 -18.96 12.77 -15.70
N ASP A 53 -17.80 13.44 -15.77
CA ASP A 53 -17.62 14.88 -15.56
C ASP A 53 -18.39 15.41 -14.33
N VAL A 54 -18.33 14.64 -13.22
CA VAL A 54 -19.19 14.84 -12.04
C VAL A 54 -18.86 16.16 -11.31
N LEU A 55 -17.69 16.73 -11.57
CA LEU A 55 -17.19 17.94 -10.94
C LEU A 55 -16.85 18.97 -12.02
N ASP A 56 -17.55 20.11 -12.00
CA ASP A 56 -17.39 21.24 -12.94
C ASP A 56 -15.98 21.87 -12.96
N SER A 57 -15.07 21.42 -12.11
CA SER A 57 -13.72 21.99 -12.00
C SER A 57 -12.63 20.91 -11.99
N ALA A 58 -11.66 21.07 -12.89
CA ALA A 58 -10.55 20.13 -13.07
C ALA A 58 -9.64 20.02 -11.84
N VAL A 59 -9.56 21.08 -11.02
CA VAL A 59 -8.68 21.14 -9.84
C VAL A 59 -9.10 20.18 -8.72
N PRO A 60 -10.34 20.21 -8.19
CA PRO A 60 -10.77 19.25 -7.18
C PRO A 60 -10.81 17.81 -7.72
N THR A 61 -11.16 17.61 -9.00
CA THR A 61 -11.11 16.29 -9.64
C THR A 61 -9.69 15.73 -9.64
N ALA A 62 -8.70 16.52 -10.04
CA ALA A 62 -7.30 16.11 -10.02
C ALA A 62 -6.81 15.80 -8.59
N ALA A 63 -7.20 16.61 -7.60
CA ALA A 63 -6.83 16.36 -6.20
C ALA A 63 -7.39 15.03 -5.68
N ILE A 64 -8.66 14.72 -5.98
CA ILE A 64 -9.30 13.45 -5.58
C ILE A 64 -8.59 12.26 -6.24
N ILE A 65 -8.29 12.35 -7.54
CA ILE A 65 -7.58 11.29 -8.27
C ILE A 65 -6.19 11.07 -7.70
N MET A 66 -5.46 12.13 -7.35
CA MET A 66 -4.15 12.05 -6.71
C MET A 66 -4.22 11.31 -5.37
N VAL A 67 -5.23 11.59 -4.55
CA VAL A 67 -5.44 10.89 -3.27
C VAL A 67 -5.80 9.42 -3.48
N LEU A 68 -6.71 9.12 -4.41
CA LEU A 68 -7.08 7.73 -4.75
C LEU A 68 -5.87 6.96 -5.31
N GLY A 69 -5.03 7.59 -6.12
CA GLY A 69 -3.78 7.03 -6.63
C GLY A 69 -2.77 6.74 -5.51
N ALA A 70 -2.65 7.63 -4.51
CA ALA A 70 -1.81 7.37 -3.35
C ALA A 70 -2.31 6.16 -2.55
N ILE A 71 -3.62 6.03 -2.34
CA ILE A 71 -4.22 4.86 -1.68
C ILE A 71 -3.97 3.59 -2.52
N GLN A 72 -4.03 3.69 -3.85
CA GLN A 72 -3.78 2.58 -4.76
C GLN A 72 -2.36 2.02 -4.63
N ILE A 73 -1.35 2.90 -4.45
CA ILE A 73 0.03 2.48 -4.17
C ILE A 73 0.09 1.64 -2.89
N VAL A 74 -0.59 2.08 -1.83
CA VAL A 74 -0.63 1.38 -0.54
C VAL A 74 -1.33 0.01 -0.68
N VAL A 75 -2.47 -0.06 -1.37
CA VAL A 75 -3.16 -1.32 -1.65
C VAL A 75 -2.24 -2.27 -2.41
N HIS A 76 -1.52 -1.78 -3.42
CA HIS A 76 -0.62 -2.60 -4.22
C HIS A 76 0.54 -3.17 -3.38
N MET A 77 1.13 -2.34 -2.53
CA MET A 77 2.21 -2.76 -1.64
C MET A 77 1.77 -3.80 -0.60
N ILE A 78 0.55 -3.68 -0.06
CA ILE A 78 0.04 -4.64 0.93
C ILE A 78 -0.32 -5.97 0.27
N PHE A 79 -1.10 -5.94 -0.81
CA PHE A 79 -1.70 -7.16 -1.38
C PHE A 79 -0.84 -7.85 -2.45
N PHE A 80 -0.10 -7.10 -3.28
CA PHE A 80 0.69 -7.68 -4.38
C PHE A 80 2.16 -7.86 -4.01
N LEU A 81 2.75 -6.90 -3.29
CA LEU A 81 4.13 -7.04 -2.82
C LEU A 81 4.25 -7.94 -1.59
N HIS A 82 3.11 -8.51 -1.13
CA HIS A 82 2.98 -9.39 0.03
C HIS A 82 3.93 -9.01 1.15
N MET A 83 3.88 -7.72 1.54
CA MET A 83 4.63 -7.24 2.68
C MET A 83 4.02 -7.89 3.91
N ASN A 84 4.55 -9.07 4.23
CA ASN A 84 4.03 -9.92 5.27
C ASN A 84 4.16 -9.10 6.55
N THR A 85 3.05 -8.89 7.27
CA THR A 85 3.05 -8.24 8.59
C THR A 85 3.84 -9.05 9.63
N ARG A 86 4.41 -10.20 9.21
CA ARG A 86 5.38 -11.07 9.90
C ARG A 86 6.84 -10.92 9.39
N SER A 87 7.14 -10.02 8.46
CA SER A 87 8.50 -9.67 8.06
C SER A 87 9.18 -8.91 9.22
N GLU A 88 10.11 -9.56 9.90
CA GLU A 88 11.04 -8.96 10.88
C GLU A 88 10.37 -8.20 12.06
N GLY A 89 9.23 -8.69 12.57
CA GLY A 89 8.62 -8.14 13.80
C GLY A 89 8.14 -6.69 13.69
N GLY A 90 7.79 -6.22 12.48
CA GLY A 90 7.24 -4.88 12.26
C GLY A 90 8.28 -3.81 11.90
N TRP A 91 9.57 -4.14 11.85
CA TRP A 91 10.62 -3.21 11.40
C TRP A 91 10.41 -2.77 9.95
N THR A 92 10.01 -3.67 9.05
CA THR A 92 9.69 -3.34 7.66
C THR A 92 8.50 -2.38 7.57
N MET A 93 7.48 -2.53 8.43
CA MET A 93 6.33 -1.61 8.47
C MET A 93 6.73 -0.21 8.97
N MET A 94 7.62 -0.12 9.96
CA MET A 94 8.13 1.17 10.43
C MET A 94 8.98 1.88 9.36
N ALA A 95 9.85 1.14 8.68
CA ALA A 95 10.62 1.65 7.55
C ALA A 95 9.71 2.15 6.43
N LEU A 96 8.64 1.41 6.12
CA LEU A 96 7.65 1.79 5.12
C LEU A 96 6.98 3.13 5.43
N ILE A 97 6.45 3.26 6.66
CA ILE A 97 5.77 4.47 7.09
C ILE A 97 6.73 5.65 7.06
N PHE A 98 7.98 5.44 7.50
CA PHE A 98 9.02 6.45 7.41
C PHE A 98 9.30 6.89 5.97
N THR A 99 9.40 5.94 5.02
CA THR A 99 9.56 6.25 3.60
C THR A 99 8.37 7.02 3.04
N ILE A 100 7.13 6.63 3.37
CA ILE A 100 5.92 7.34 2.92
C ILE A 100 5.91 8.77 3.45
N LEU A 101 6.25 8.97 4.73
CA LEU A 101 6.33 10.31 5.34
C LEU A 101 7.41 11.16 4.66
N LEU A 102 8.59 10.58 4.39
CA LEU A 102 9.67 11.28 3.67
C LEU A 102 9.22 11.72 2.28
N VAL A 103 8.59 10.81 1.52
CA VAL A 103 8.05 11.12 0.19
C VAL A 103 6.99 12.20 0.26
N ALA A 104 6.07 12.15 1.23
CA ALA A 104 5.02 13.15 1.41
C ALA A 104 5.61 14.54 1.72
N ILE A 105 6.60 14.62 2.60
CA ILE A 105 7.29 15.87 2.93
C ILE A 105 8.08 16.39 1.73
N ALA A 106 8.80 15.52 1.02
CA ALA A 106 9.60 15.92 -0.15
C ALA A 106 8.72 16.43 -1.30
N LEU A 107 7.62 15.74 -1.60
CA LEU A 107 6.65 16.18 -2.63
C LEU A 107 5.97 17.49 -2.22
N SER A 108 5.44 17.57 -1.00
CA SER A 108 4.77 18.78 -0.52
C SER A 108 5.73 19.97 -0.46
N GLY A 109 6.95 19.74 0.05
CA GLY A 109 8.00 20.75 0.15
C GLY A 109 8.48 21.23 -1.22
N SER A 110 8.68 20.32 -2.18
CA SER A 110 9.09 20.71 -3.54
C SER A 110 8.02 21.53 -4.28
N LEU A 111 6.76 21.11 -4.21
CA LEU A 111 5.63 21.87 -4.78
C LEU A 111 5.48 23.24 -4.11
N TRP A 112 5.58 23.29 -2.79
CA TRP A 112 5.53 24.54 -2.03
C TRP A 112 6.66 25.48 -2.43
N VAL A 113 7.90 25.00 -2.45
CA VAL A 113 9.08 25.81 -2.78
C VAL A 113 8.98 26.34 -4.21
N MET A 114 8.61 25.50 -5.18
CA MET A 114 8.42 25.97 -6.57
C MET A 114 7.31 27.02 -6.68
N HIS A 115 6.16 26.79 -6.04
CA HIS A 115 5.05 27.75 -6.05
C HIS A 115 5.44 29.07 -5.37
N HIS A 116 6.12 29.00 -4.24
CA HIS A 116 6.58 30.16 -3.48
C HIS A 116 7.64 30.96 -4.23
N LEU A 117 8.62 30.29 -4.82
CA LEU A 117 9.63 30.94 -5.67
C LEU A 117 8.98 31.55 -6.91
N ASN A 118 8.05 30.87 -7.58
CA ASN A 118 7.35 31.44 -8.73
C ASN A 118 6.54 32.69 -8.37
N ALA A 119 5.83 32.68 -7.23
CA ALA A 119 5.09 33.84 -6.75
C ALA A 119 6.00 35.01 -6.34
N ASN A 120 7.15 34.73 -5.74
CA ASN A 120 8.09 35.75 -5.26
C ASN A 120 9.14 36.18 -6.29
N MET A 121 9.25 35.47 -7.42
CA MET A 121 10.17 35.81 -8.51
C MET A 121 9.44 36.37 -9.72
N MET A 122 8.21 36.90 -9.59
CA MET A 122 7.52 37.57 -10.69
C MET A 122 8.48 38.58 -11.36
N PRO A 123 8.97 38.27 -12.59
CA PRO A 123 9.90 39.14 -13.26
C PRO A 123 9.16 40.43 -13.61
N MET A 124 9.90 41.54 -13.48
CA MET A 124 9.47 42.87 -13.90
C MET A 124 8.68 42.76 -15.21
N SER A 125 7.42 43.18 -15.21
CA SER A 125 6.59 43.23 -16.42
C SER A 125 7.37 43.97 -17.52
N PRO A 126 7.40 43.48 -18.78
CA PRO A 126 8.07 44.16 -19.90
C PRO A 126 7.68 45.64 -20.06
N GLU A 127 6.48 46.01 -19.59
CA GLU A 127 5.97 47.39 -19.55
C GLU A 127 6.74 48.30 -18.57
N MET A 128 7.26 47.75 -17.46
CA MET A 128 8.02 48.49 -16.45
C MET A 128 9.47 48.73 -16.88
N MET A 129 10.07 47.79 -17.64
CA MET A 129 11.41 47.93 -18.24
C MET A 129 11.46 48.94 -19.39
N LYS A 130 10.34 49.16 -20.09
CA LYS A 130 10.21 50.13 -21.20
C LYS A 130 10.10 51.59 -20.74
N ASN A 131 9.69 51.82 -19.48
CA ASN A 131 9.51 53.15 -18.89
C ASN A 131 10.63 53.52 -17.89
N MET A 132 11.77 52.81 -17.93
CA MET A 132 12.98 53.19 -17.18
C MET A 132 13.59 54.44 -17.85
N PRO A 133 13.87 55.54 -17.10
CA PRO A 133 14.40 56.79 -17.67
C PRO A 133 15.80 56.65 -18.25
#